data_AF-A0A7C0WUT7-F1
#
_entry.id   AF-A0A7C0WUT7-F1
#
_cell.length_a   1.000
_cell.length_b   1.000
_cell.length_c   1.000
_cell.angle_alpha   90.00
_cell.angle_beta   90.00
_cell.angle_gamma   90.00
#
_symmetry.space_group_name_H-M   'P 1'
#
loop_
_entity.id
_entity.type
_entity.pdbx_description
1 polymer ?
#
loop_
_entity_poly.entity_id
_entity_poly.type
_entity_poly.pdbx_seq_one_letter_code
_entity_poly.pdbx_strand_id
1 'polypeptide(L)'
;MMGIFTWPKKLFYAIGSSIALYLVKRRVKKGQAEPYVWLVLARLYEIRGEIGMAVRTLENGLKNYPGNSVLKNHLNRLKLKIS
;
A
#
# COMPACT_ATOMS: atom_id res chain seq x y z
N MET A 1 -30.65 -1.18 -12.06
CA MET A 1 -30.12 0.18 -12.35
C MET A 1 -29.07 0.54 -11.30
N MET A 2 -27.77 0.36 -11.58
CA MET A 2 -26.66 0.77 -10.69
C MET A 2 -25.49 1.19 -11.58
N GLY A 3 -25.43 2.45 -12.01
CA GLY A 3 -24.39 2.87 -12.95
C GLY A 3 -23.84 4.29 -12.76
N ILE A 4 -24.67 5.21 -12.27
CA ILE A 4 -24.36 6.65 -12.37
C ILE A 4 -23.85 7.22 -11.02
N PHE A 5 -24.24 6.64 -9.89
CA PHE A 5 -23.92 7.17 -8.55
C PHE A 5 -22.61 6.66 -7.94
N THR A 6 -21.98 5.62 -8.50
CA THR A 6 -20.70 5.07 -7.99
C THR A 6 -19.46 5.77 -8.54
N TRP A 7 -19.59 6.49 -9.66
CA TRP A 7 -18.48 7.13 -10.36
C TRP A 7 -17.85 8.29 -9.56
N PRO A 8 -18.62 9.20 -8.92
CA PRO A 8 -18.05 10.25 -8.08
C PRO A 8 -17.25 9.69 -6.91
N LYS A 9 -17.76 8.63 -6.27
CA LYS A 9 -17.08 7.93 -5.18
C LYS A 9 -15.75 7.33 -5.66
N LYS A 10 -15.75 6.56 -6.76
CA LYS A 10 -14.52 5.98 -7.33
C LYS A 10 -13.48 7.04 -7.67
N LEU A 11 -13.91 8.15 -8.27
CA LEU A 11 -13.03 9.28 -8.60
C LEU A 11 -12.41 9.90 -7.34
N PHE A 12 -13.22 10.15 -6.30
CA PHE A 12 -12.72 10.67 -5.03
C PHE A 12 -11.67 9.76 -4.39
N TYR A 13 -11.91 8.44 -4.34
CA TYR A 13 -10.92 7.48 -3.82
C TYR A 13 -9.67 7.39 -4.70
N ALA A 14 -9.80 7.51 -6.02
CA ALA A 14 -8.66 7.50 -6.94
C ALA A 14 -7.77 8.74 -6.72
N ILE A 15 -8.36 9.92 -6.57
CA ILE A 15 -7.62 11.17 -6.30
C ILE A 15 -6.98 11.10 -4.90
N GLY A 16 -7.76 10.77 -3.88
CA GLY A 16 -7.28 10.68 -2.50
C GLY A 16 -6.15 9.66 -2.33
N SER A 17 -6.29 8.47 -2.91
CA SER A 17 -5.24 7.44 -2.88
C SER A 17 -3.99 7.86 -3.63
N SER A 18 -4.11 8.62 -4.73
CA SER A 18 -2.95 9.13 -5.48
C SER A 18 -2.15 10.16 -4.66
N ILE A 19 -2.84 11.08 -3.99
CA ILE A 19 -2.20 12.06 -3.11
C ILE A 19 -1.54 11.36 -1.91
N ALA A 20 -2.26 10.46 -1.26
CA ALA A 20 -1.72 9.68 -0.15
C ALA A 20 -0.48 8.87 -0.58
N LEU A 21 -0.54 8.22 -1.75
CA LEU A 21 0.57 7.46 -2.30
C LEU A 21 1.79 8.35 -2.54
N TYR A 22 1.60 9.54 -3.11
CA TYR A 22 2.67 10.51 -3.31
C TYR A 22 3.34 10.95 -2.00
N LEU A 23 2.54 11.32 -0.99
CA LEU A 23 3.06 11.78 0.30
C LEU A 23 3.81 10.67 1.05
N VAL A 24 3.27 9.45 1.06
CA VAL A 24 3.89 8.30 1.73
C VAL A 24 5.18 7.89 1.01
N LYS A 25 5.19 7.83 -0.33
CA LYS A 25 6.42 7.61 -1.11
C LYS A 25 7.50 8.62 -0.80
N ARG A 26 7.13 9.90 -0.67
CA ARG A 26 8.07 10.96 -0.33
C ARG A 26 8.71 10.74 1.06
N ARG A 27 7.95 10.28 2.05
CA ARG A 27 8.48 9.91 3.38
C ARG A 27 9.48 8.76 3.32
N VAL A 28 9.14 7.70 2.57
CA VAL A 28 10.05 6.57 2.32
C VAL A 28 11.34 7.03 1.65
N LYS A 29 11.24 7.84 0.59
CA LYS A 29 12.43 8.34 -0.13
C LYS A 29 13.34 9.22 0.74
N LYS A 30 12.79 9.94 1.71
CA LYS A 30 13.56 10.77 2.64
C LYS A 30 14.24 9.98 3.77
N GLY A 31 14.12 8.64 3.79
CA GLY A 31 14.68 7.82 4.87
C GLY A 31 13.95 7.95 6.20
N GLN A 32 12.78 8.60 6.22
CA GLN A 32 11.96 8.85 7.42
C GLN A 32 10.85 7.79 7.58
N ALA A 33 11.02 6.61 7.00
CA ALA A 33 9.99 5.60 6.96
C ALA A 33 10.15 4.57 8.06
N GLU A 34 9.44 4.80 9.15
CA GLU A 34 9.15 3.80 10.17
C GLU A 34 8.35 2.61 9.60
N PRO A 35 8.30 1.46 10.28
CA PRO A 35 7.60 0.27 9.80
C PRO A 35 6.14 0.52 9.38
N TYR A 36 5.42 1.39 10.11
CA TYR A 36 4.05 1.73 9.78
C TYR A 36 3.92 2.43 8.42
N VAL A 37 4.92 3.22 8.01
CA VAL A 37 4.92 3.94 6.73
C VAL A 37 4.97 2.96 5.56
N TRP A 38 5.80 1.91 5.68
CA TRP A 38 5.86 0.81 4.72
C TRP A 38 4.54 0.05 4.62
N LEU A 39 3.89 -0.19 5.76
CA LEU A 39 2.58 -0.85 5.82
C LEU A 39 1.50 -0.01 5.12
N VAL A 40 1.45 1.30 5.40
CA VAL A 40 0.50 2.24 4.76
C VAL A 40 0.73 2.28 3.25
N LEU A 41 1.99 2.32 2.81
CA LEU A 41 2.33 2.33 1.38
C LEU A 41 1.84 1.06 0.69
N ALA A 42 2.09 -0.11 1.29
CA ALA A 42 1.62 -1.39 0.76
C ALA A 42 0.09 -1.47 0.69
N ARG A 43 -0.61 -0.95 1.72
CA ARG A 43 -2.08 -0.92 1.73
C ARG A 43 -2.66 -0.01 0.66
N LEU A 44 -2.04 1.14 0.40
CA LEU A 44 -2.45 2.03 -0.70
C LEU A 44 -2.33 1.33 -2.04
N TYR A 45 -1.25 0.59 -2.27
CA TYR A 45 -1.10 -0.24 -3.46
C TYR A 45 -2.16 -1.36 -3.54
N GLU A 46 -2.47 -2.02 -2.44
CA GLU A 46 -3.52 -3.04 -2.40
C GLU A 46 -4.90 -2.48 -2.76
N ILE A 47 -5.29 -1.31 -2.20
CA ILE A 47 -6.57 -0.65 -2.48
C ILE A 47 -6.71 -0.29 -3.96
N ARG A 48 -5.58 0.02 -4.60
CA ARG A 48 -5.52 0.33 -6.04
C ARG A 48 -5.45 -0.92 -6.93
N GLY A 49 -5.42 -2.11 -6.34
CA GLY A 49 -5.27 -3.37 -7.07
C GLY A 49 -3.84 -3.66 -7.53
N GLU A 50 -2.88 -2.82 -7.17
CA GLU A 50 -1.46 -2.93 -7.54
C GLU A 50 -0.73 -3.92 -6.62
N ILE A 51 -1.21 -5.17 -6.56
CA ILE A 51 -0.76 -6.15 -5.56
C ILE A 51 0.76 -6.44 -5.64
N GLY A 52 1.32 -6.51 -6.85
CA GLY A 52 2.76 -6.70 -7.03
C GLY A 52 3.60 -5.56 -6.42
N MET A 53 3.11 -4.33 -6.49
CA MET A 53 3.75 -3.17 -5.84
C MET A 53 3.62 -3.23 -4.32
N ALA A 54 2.48 -3.69 -3.80
CA ALA A 54 2.27 -3.89 -2.37
C ALA A 54 3.27 -4.92 -1.79
N VAL A 55 3.46 -6.05 -2.48
CA VAL A 55 4.43 -7.09 -2.10
C VAL A 55 5.85 -6.54 -2.08
N ARG A 56 6.31 -5.91 -3.17
CA ARG A 56 7.66 -5.30 -3.26
C ARG A 56 7.90 -4.25 -2.17
N THR A 57 6.86 -3.48 -1.83
CA THR A 57 6.94 -2.48 -0.77
C THR A 57 7.19 -3.12 0.59
N LEU A 58 6.48 -4.18 0.94
CA LEU A 58 6.66 -4.89 2.22
C LEU A 58 8.01 -5.60 2.27
N GLU A 59 8.47 -6.18 1.16
CA GLU A 59 9.80 -6.79 1.07
C GLU A 59 10.90 -5.75 1.31
N ASN A 60 10.77 -4.56 0.73
CA ASN A 60 11.70 -3.45 1.00
C ASN A 60 11.61 -2.93 2.44
N GLY A 61 10.40 -2.89 3.02
CA GLY A 61 10.23 -2.56 4.43
C GLY A 61 10.93 -3.56 5.35
N LEU A 62 10.80 -4.86 5.06
CA LEU A 62 11.46 -5.93 5.83
C LEU A 62 12.99 -5.95 5.66
N LYS A 63 13.54 -5.43 4.55
CA LYS A 63 15.00 -5.22 4.45
C LYS A 63 15.51 -4.22 5.50
N ASN A 64 14.72 -3.20 5.82
CA ASN A 64 15.07 -2.21 6.85
C ASN A 64 14.64 -2.65 8.26
N TYR A 65 13.60 -3.48 8.36
CA TYR A 65 13.00 -3.94 9.61
C TYR A 65 12.74 -5.45 9.60
N PRO A 66 13.79 -6.29 9.60
CA PRO A 66 13.67 -7.74 9.35
C PRO A 66 12.84 -8.49 10.41
N GLY A 67 12.84 -8.01 11.65
CA GLY A 67 12.06 -8.59 12.75
C GLY A 67 10.61 -8.12 12.84
N ASN A 68 10.15 -7.25 11.94
CA ASN A 68 8.82 -6.66 12.07
C ASN A 68 7.72 -7.67 11.69
N SER A 69 7.05 -8.22 12.70
CA SER A 69 5.99 -9.22 12.55
C SER A 69 4.79 -8.69 11.75
N VAL A 70 4.45 -7.41 11.89
CA VAL A 70 3.32 -6.80 11.18
C VAL A 70 3.56 -6.78 9.67
N LEU A 71 4.73 -6.32 9.24
CA LEU A 71 5.12 -6.31 7.82
C LEU A 71 5.17 -7.74 7.26
N LYS A 72 5.73 -8.69 8.02
CA LYS A 72 5.82 -10.11 7.64
C LYS A 72 4.43 -10.75 7.48
N ASN A 73 3.54 -10.54 8.44
CA ASN A 73 2.19 -11.08 8.40
C ASN A 73 1.39 -10.51 7.22
N HIS A 74 1.53 -9.21 6.97
CA HIS A 74 0.86 -8.57 5.84
C HIS A 74 1.39 -9.08 4.49
N LEU A 75 2.70 -9.31 4.38
CA LEU A 75 3.33 -9.88 3.19
C LEU A 75 2.82 -11.30 2.92
N ASN A 76 2.78 -12.14 3.94
CA ASN A 76 2.26 -13.51 3.83
C ASN A 76 0.80 -13.51 3.36
N ARG A 77 -0.05 -12.65 3.96
CA ARG A 77 -1.45 -12.49 3.54
C ARG A 77 -1.57 -12.12 2.07
N LEU A 78 -0.72 -11.20 1.57
CA LEU A 78 -0.75 -10.81 0.16
C LEU A 78 -0.25 -11.93 -0.76
N LYS A 79 0.80 -12.66 -0.38
CA LYS A 79 1.32 -13.79 -1.18
C LYS A 79 0.27 -14.90 -1.33
N LEU A 80 -0.46 -15.21 -0.27
CA LEU A 80 -1.57 -16.17 -0.30
C LEU A 80 -2.74 -15.73 -1.19
N LYS A 81 -2.89 -14.44 -1.48
CA LYS A 81 -3.93 -13.92 -2.37
C LYS A 81 -3.57 -14.00 -3.85
N ILE A 82 -2.29 -14.21 -4.16
CA ILE A 82 -1.75 -14.24 -5.53
C ILE A 82 -1.38 -15.67 -5.95
N SER A 83 -1.17 -16.58 -4.98
CA SER A 83 -1.06 -18.03 -5.22
C SER A 83 -2.43 -18.62 -5.52
#